data_AF-A0A9W8B4H9-F1
#
_entry.id   AF-A0A9W8B4H9-F1
#
_cell.length_a   1.000
_cell.length_b   1.000
_cell.length_c   1.000
_cell.angle_alpha   90.00
_cell.angle_beta   90.00
_cell.angle_gamma   90.00
#
_symmetry.space_group_name_H-M   'P 1'
#
loop_
_entity.id
_entity.type
_entity.pdbx_description
1 polymer ?
#
loop_
_entity_poly.entity_id
_entity_poly.type
_entity_poly.pdbx_seq_one_letter_code
_entity_poly.pdbx_strand_id
1 'polypeptide(L)'
;MRLSSIRAQLCDVVEQVFSKRVAVCILYHQSKQTALKARASAPAKPLIASALDSHQDAKVLATASCCQSNGPSGRDTCCSASGKALALSSAALTACACQSTHDPASAHTLPEIIAMYYQQPLKVFYGTQTGTAKLFANQLGETLKAQNLPATVLDVADYDTEDFFTEKSVCLFLLATYNVENPTDWLLKWLEDTRYDHRVAKGSLSHLRYAVFGLGDSAYSDEFGFAGRAADKGFGTLGARRMYPLGEGDKNEDQL
;
A
#
# COMPACT_ATOMS: atom_id res chain seq x y z
N MET A 1 -7.74 19.01 -29.31
CA MET A 1 -7.19 18.20 -28.20
C MET A 1 -6.83 16.78 -28.66
N ARG A 2 -5.63 16.61 -29.23
CA ARG A 2 -4.84 15.40 -29.46
C ARG A 2 -4.81 14.59 -28.19
N LEU A 3 -5.62 13.55 -28.22
CA LEU A 3 -5.62 12.48 -27.24
C LEU A 3 -4.22 11.91 -27.00
N SER A 4 -3.31 11.95 -27.98
CA SER A 4 -1.95 11.41 -27.84
C SER A 4 -1.07 12.17 -26.83
N SER A 5 -1.12 13.51 -26.81
CA SER A 5 -0.30 14.34 -25.91
C SER A 5 -0.76 14.18 -24.45
N ILE A 6 -2.07 14.32 -24.24
CA ILE A 6 -2.69 14.13 -22.92
C ILE A 6 -2.54 12.69 -22.46
N ARG A 7 -2.71 11.70 -23.35
CA ARG A 7 -2.50 10.29 -22.99
C ARG A 7 -1.07 9.99 -22.60
N ALA A 8 -0.07 10.58 -23.27
CA ALA A 8 1.33 10.43 -22.88
C ALA A 8 1.57 11.02 -21.48
N GLN A 9 1.13 12.24 -21.22
CA GLN A 9 1.27 12.87 -19.91
C GLN A 9 0.51 12.12 -18.80
N LEU A 10 -0.70 11.63 -19.08
CA LEU A 10 -1.47 10.81 -18.14
C LEU A 10 -0.80 9.44 -17.90
N CYS A 11 -0.24 8.81 -18.94
CA CYS A 11 0.57 7.59 -18.78
C CYS A 11 1.81 7.85 -17.92
N ASP A 12 2.48 9.00 -18.09
CA ASP A 12 3.64 9.38 -17.28
C ASP A 12 3.23 9.65 -15.81
N VAL A 13 2.07 10.25 -15.57
CA VAL A 13 1.50 10.41 -14.21
C VAL A 13 1.33 9.05 -13.57
N VAL A 14 0.69 8.11 -14.28
CA VAL A 14 0.49 6.74 -13.84
C VAL A 14 1.85 6.11 -13.54
N GLU A 15 2.76 6.08 -14.52
CA GLU A 15 4.07 5.48 -14.35
C GLU A 15 4.86 6.10 -13.20
N GLN A 16 4.88 7.43 -13.02
CA GLN A 16 5.60 8.04 -11.90
C GLN A 16 4.96 7.76 -10.54
N VAL A 17 3.62 7.75 -10.46
CA VAL A 17 2.89 7.41 -9.24
C VAL A 17 3.19 5.97 -8.82
N PHE A 18 3.31 5.04 -9.78
CA PHE A 18 3.53 3.61 -9.53
C PHE A 18 5.02 3.21 -9.48
N SER A 19 5.85 3.62 -10.43
CA SER A 19 7.26 3.23 -10.57
C SER A 19 8.10 3.59 -9.33
N LYS A 20 7.95 4.80 -8.77
CA LYS A 20 8.64 5.20 -7.53
C LYS A 20 8.29 4.30 -6.34
N ARG A 21 7.09 3.72 -6.33
CA ARG A 21 6.63 2.84 -5.25
C ARG A 21 7.07 1.38 -5.46
N VAL A 22 7.22 0.93 -6.71
CA VAL A 22 7.65 -0.44 -7.02
C VAL A 22 9.11 -0.56 -6.58
N ALA A 23 9.92 0.43 -6.91
CA ALA A 23 11.30 0.53 -6.46
C ALA A 23 11.42 0.53 -4.92
N VAL A 24 10.64 1.35 -4.21
CA VAL A 24 10.70 1.41 -2.73
C VAL A 24 10.21 0.11 -2.07
N CYS A 25 9.16 -0.53 -2.60
CA CYS A 25 8.69 -1.82 -2.08
C CYS A 25 9.69 -2.94 -2.35
N ILE A 26 10.30 -2.98 -3.54
CA ILE A 26 11.35 -3.96 -3.87
C ILE A 26 12.54 -3.77 -2.94
N LEU A 27 13.01 -2.53 -2.73
CA LEU A 27 14.12 -2.25 -1.83
C LEU A 27 13.80 -2.58 -0.37
N TYR A 28 12.59 -2.27 0.10
CA TYR A 28 12.14 -2.61 1.45
C TYR A 28 12.04 -4.14 1.66
N HIS A 29 11.52 -4.86 0.66
CA HIS A 29 11.44 -6.32 0.71
C HIS A 29 12.83 -6.96 0.64
N GLN A 30 13.74 -6.46 -0.21
CA GLN A 30 15.13 -6.91 -0.26
C GLN A 30 15.85 -6.67 1.07
N SER A 31 15.61 -5.52 1.71
CA SER A 31 16.13 -5.21 3.05
C SER A 31 15.60 -6.19 4.11
N LYS A 32 14.29 -6.45 4.14
CA LYS A 32 13.69 -7.44 5.06
C LYS A 32 14.19 -8.86 4.82
N GLN A 33 14.30 -9.30 3.56
CA GLN A 33 14.85 -10.61 3.19
C GLN A 33 16.31 -10.75 3.64
N THR A 34 17.10 -9.69 3.50
CA THR A 34 18.50 -9.65 3.95
C THR A 34 18.59 -9.74 5.47
N ALA A 35 17.73 -9.03 6.19
CA ALA A 35 17.65 -9.08 7.66
C ALA A 35 17.20 -10.45 8.18
N LEU A 36 16.24 -11.11 7.51
CA LEU A 36 15.78 -12.47 7.86
C LEU A 36 16.86 -13.52 7.59
N LYS A 37 17.57 -13.44 6.46
CA LYS A 37 18.70 -14.32 6.15
C LYS A 37 19.85 -14.13 7.13
N ALA A 38 20.18 -12.89 7.50
CA ALA A 38 21.20 -12.58 8.51
C ALA A 38 20.84 -13.14 9.90
N ARG A 39 19.56 -13.17 10.26
CA ARG A 39 19.07 -13.76 11.52
C ARG A 39 19.08 -15.29 11.49
N ALA A 40 18.86 -15.90 10.33
CA ALA A 40 18.94 -17.35 10.13
C ALA A 40 20.39 -17.87 10.05
N SER A 41 21.35 -17.02 9.66
CA SER A 41 22.78 -17.35 9.60
C SER A 41 23.58 -16.96 10.85
N ALA A 42 22.93 -16.42 11.88
CA ALA A 42 23.61 -16.07 13.13
C ALA A 42 24.04 -17.36 13.85
N PRO A 43 25.34 -17.55 14.18
CA PRO A 43 25.79 -18.75 14.88
C PRO A 43 25.13 -18.82 16.25
N ALA A 44 24.64 -20.02 16.62
CA ALA A 44 24.11 -20.28 17.94
C ALA A 44 25.15 -19.88 18.99
N LYS A 45 24.80 -18.89 19.82
CA LYS A 45 25.66 -18.41 20.90
C LYS A 45 25.93 -19.62 21.82
N PRO A 46 27.18 -20.04 22.04
CA PRO A 46 27.44 -21.13 22.97
C PRO A 46 27.05 -20.66 24.37
N LEU A 47 26.15 -21.41 25.02
CA LEU A 47 25.85 -21.26 26.43
C LEU A 47 27.11 -21.64 27.21
N ILE A 48 27.92 -20.65 27.54
CA ILE A 48 29.00 -20.82 28.51
C ILE A 48 28.33 -20.77 29.89
N ALA A 49 28.04 -21.94 30.45
CA ALA A 49 27.72 -22.09 31.85
C ALA A 49 28.98 -21.73 32.66
N SER A 50 29.03 -20.53 33.23
CA SER A 50 30.04 -20.17 34.21
C SER A 50 29.67 -20.81 35.54
N ALA A 51 30.29 -21.95 35.84
CA ALA A 51 30.39 -22.48 37.19
C ALA A 51 31.19 -21.48 38.04
N LEU A 52 30.61 -21.05 39.16
CA LEU A 52 31.33 -20.50 40.29
C LEU A 52 31.03 -21.42 41.48
N ASP A 53 32.10 -22.06 41.93
CA ASP A 53 32.17 -23.05 42.98
C ASP A 53 32.53 -22.35 44.30
N SER A 54 31.77 -22.59 45.37
CA SER A 54 32.30 -22.70 46.73
C SER A 54 31.20 -23.04 47.77
N HIS A 55 31.22 -24.31 48.18
CA HIS A 55 30.99 -24.88 49.53
C HIS A 55 29.71 -24.56 50.32
N GLN A 56 28.83 -25.58 50.49
CA GLN A 56 28.72 -26.35 51.75
C GLN A 56 27.71 -27.52 51.65
N ASP A 57 28.21 -28.71 52.04
CA ASP A 57 27.58 -29.90 52.64
C ASP A 57 26.09 -30.23 52.38
N ALA A 58 25.84 -31.36 51.70
CA ALA A 58 25.15 -32.56 52.25
C ALA A 58 24.62 -33.50 51.16
N LYS A 59 25.21 -34.70 51.09
CA LYS A 59 24.59 -36.05 50.93
C LYS A 59 23.16 -36.11 50.33
N VAL A 60 22.98 -36.80 49.20
CA VAL A 60 22.04 -37.94 48.97
C VAL A 60 21.94 -38.32 47.47
N LEU A 61 22.07 -39.64 47.24
CA LEU A 61 21.66 -40.53 46.13
C LEU A 61 21.30 -40.01 44.73
N ALA A 62 21.85 -40.75 43.76
CA ALA A 62 21.34 -40.93 42.41
C ALA A 62 19.88 -41.41 42.39
N THR A 63 19.06 -40.80 41.54
CA THR A 63 18.03 -41.48 40.73
C THR A 63 17.64 -40.58 39.55
N ALA A 64 17.64 -41.15 38.35
CA ALA A 64 16.91 -40.64 37.22
C ALA A 64 15.41 -40.65 37.57
N SER A 65 14.76 -39.51 37.49
CA SER A 65 13.30 -39.45 37.51
C SER A 65 12.83 -38.30 36.62
N CYS A 66 12.52 -38.64 35.38
CA CYS A 66 11.52 -37.91 34.63
C CYS A 66 10.26 -37.81 35.50
N CYS A 67 9.68 -36.60 35.55
CA CYS A 67 8.33 -36.32 36.00
C CYS A 67 8.04 -36.56 37.49
N GLN A 68 8.11 -35.50 38.30
CA GLN A 68 7.31 -35.39 39.53
C GLN A 68 6.53 -34.08 39.49
N SER A 69 5.22 -34.22 39.32
CA SER A 69 4.18 -33.21 39.47
C SER A 69 3.63 -33.26 40.90
N ASN A 70 3.27 -32.11 41.47
CA ASN A 70 2.34 -32.03 42.60
C ASN A 70 1.54 -30.74 42.48
N GLY A 71 0.28 -30.88 42.06
CA GLY A 71 -0.73 -29.83 41.99
C GLY A 71 -2.05 -30.48 41.55
N PRO A 72 -3.13 -30.41 42.35
CA PRO A 72 -4.34 -31.18 42.07
C PRO A 72 -5.30 -30.35 41.21
N SER A 73 -5.41 -30.67 39.91
CA SER A 73 -6.67 -30.67 39.13
C SER A 73 -6.41 -30.73 37.62
N GLY A 74 -6.83 -31.82 36.97
CA GLY A 74 -7.42 -31.76 35.62
C GLY A 74 -6.53 -32.04 34.39
N ARG A 75 -6.48 -33.32 34.01
CA ARG A 75 -6.22 -33.89 32.66
C ARG A 75 -4.82 -33.72 32.06
N ASP A 76 -3.94 -34.62 32.48
CA ASP A 76 -2.87 -35.15 31.66
C ASP A 76 -3.43 -36.11 30.59
N THR A 77 -3.08 -35.89 29.32
CA THR A 77 -3.04 -36.97 28.33
C THR A 77 -1.67 -36.93 27.65
N CYS A 78 -0.64 -37.31 28.39
CA CYS A 78 0.62 -37.76 27.81
C CYS A 78 0.40 -39.13 27.16
N CYS A 79 0.97 -39.30 25.97
CA CYS A 79 0.82 -40.43 25.07
C CYS A 79 0.81 -41.79 25.78
N SER A 80 -0.30 -42.52 25.64
CA SER A 80 -0.35 -43.95 25.93
C SER A 80 0.50 -44.69 24.90
N ALA A 81 1.72 -45.04 25.30
CA ALA A 81 2.51 -46.08 24.68
C ALA A 81 2.49 -47.29 25.61
N SER A 82 1.46 -48.13 25.49
CA SER A 82 1.49 -49.48 26.07
C SER A 82 2.11 -50.42 25.04
N GLY A 83 3.40 -50.71 25.21
CA GLY A 83 4.03 -51.86 24.59
C GLY A 83 3.61 -53.15 25.32
N LYS A 84 3.27 -54.19 24.55
CA LYS A 84 3.62 -55.55 24.92
C LYS A 84 4.58 -56.07 23.86
N ALA A 85 5.83 -56.24 24.26
CA ALA A 85 6.82 -56.98 23.50
C ALA A 85 6.52 -58.48 23.62
N LEU A 86 6.41 -59.16 22.48
CA LEU A 86 6.67 -60.59 22.34
C LEU A 86 7.30 -60.77 20.96
N ALA A 87 8.54 -61.25 20.98
CA ALA A 87 9.34 -61.51 19.81
C ALA A 87 8.72 -62.62 18.95
N LEU A 88 8.75 -62.47 17.61
CA LEU A 88 9.28 -63.47 16.67
C LEU A 88 9.27 -62.92 15.23
N SER A 89 10.33 -63.26 14.49
CA SER A 89 10.51 -63.20 13.03
C SER A 89 10.67 -61.83 12.33
N SER A 90 11.93 -61.55 11.98
CA SER A 90 12.44 -61.12 10.68
C SER A 90 11.59 -60.21 9.76
N ALA A 91 12.24 -59.10 9.36
CA ALA A 91 12.05 -58.34 8.13
C ALA A 91 10.79 -57.46 8.03
N ALA A 92 10.92 -56.22 8.52
CA ALA A 92 10.61 -54.99 7.78
C ALA A 92 10.81 -53.80 8.72
N LEU A 93 11.94 -53.09 8.60
CA LEU A 93 12.06 -51.71 9.07
C LEU A 93 11.20 -50.85 8.16
N THR A 94 9.88 -50.89 8.34
CA THR A 94 9.01 -49.81 7.88
C THR A 94 9.31 -48.64 8.78
N ALA A 95 10.24 -47.79 8.33
CA ALA A 95 10.46 -46.47 8.88
C ALA A 95 9.08 -45.84 9.12
N CYS A 96 8.83 -45.43 10.37
CA CYS A 96 7.67 -44.63 10.68
C CYS A 96 7.81 -43.35 9.85
N ALA A 97 7.04 -43.28 8.77
CA ALA A 97 6.89 -42.10 7.94
C ALA A 97 6.21 -41.04 8.81
N CYS A 98 7.02 -40.34 9.61
CA CYS A 98 6.67 -39.01 10.05
C CYS A 98 6.72 -38.15 8.79
N GLN A 99 5.65 -38.18 7.98
CA GLN A 99 5.35 -37.09 7.08
C GLN A 99 5.28 -35.84 7.95
N SER A 100 6.39 -35.10 8.03
CA SER A 100 6.29 -33.67 8.12
C SER A 100 5.53 -33.23 6.87
N THR A 101 4.23 -33.02 7.00
CA THR A 101 3.56 -32.01 6.20
C THR A 101 4.21 -30.69 6.60
N HIS A 102 5.40 -30.46 6.06
CA HIS A 102 5.89 -29.11 5.90
C HIS A 102 4.90 -28.54 4.90
N ASP A 103 3.89 -27.82 5.40
CA ASP A 103 3.15 -26.90 4.58
C ASP A 103 4.21 -26.15 3.76
N PRO A 104 4.14 -26.14 2.42
CA PRO A 104 4.93 -25.19 1.68
C PRO A 104 4.41 -23.84 2.13
N ALA A 105 5.12 -23.22 3.07
CA ALA A 105 5.00 -21.83 3.41
C ALA A 105 5.06 -21.12 2.06
N SER A 106 3.90 -20.69 1.59
CA SER A 106 3.65 -20.21 0.24
C SER A 106 4.77 -19.27 -0.16
N ALA A 107 5.62 -19.72 -1.09
CA ALA A 107 6.61 -18.88 -1.72
C ALA A 107 5.86 -17.95 -2.67
N HIS A 108 5.18 -16.94 -2.12
CA HIS A 108 4.56 -15.89 -2.90
C HIS A 108 5.64 -15.26 -3.76
N THR A 109 5.43 -15.26 -5.06
CA THR A 109 6.39 -14.66 -5.99
C THR A 109 6.44 -13.15 -5.75
N LEU A 110 7.58 -12.52 -6.03
CA LEU A 110 7.77 -11.07 -5.82
C LEU A 110 6.62 -10.22 -6.43
N PRO A 111 6.06 -10.55 -7.62
CA PRO A 111 4.87 -9.88 -8.16
C PRO A 111 3.62 -9.99 -7.27
N GLU A 112 3.40 -11.15 -6.64
CA GLU A 112 2.23 -11.45 -5.82
C GLU A 112 2.31 -10.77 -4.44
N ILE A 113 3.52 -10.70 -3.86
CA ILE A 113 3.80 -9.93 -2.64
C ILE A 113 3.69 -8.42 -2.90
N ILE A 114 4.18 -7.95 -4.05
CA ILE A 114 4.02 -6.56 -4.47
C ILE A 114 2.53 -6.24 -4.60
N ALA A 115 1.74 -7.08 -5.31
CA ALA A 115 0.30 -6.91 -5.47
C ALA A 115 -0.47 -6.87 -4.14
N MET A 116 -0.05 -7.65 -3.13
CA MET A 116 -0.64 -7.65 -1.79
C MET A 116 -0.28 -6.41 -0.95
N TYR A 117 0.90 -5.80 -1.18
CA TYR A 117 1.33 -4.54 -0.55
C TYR A 117 0.87 -3.29 -1.30
N TYR A 118 0.31 -3.45 -2.50
CA TYR A 118 -0.11 -2.40 -3.42
C TYR A 118 -1.61 -2.34 -3.60
N GLN A 119 -2.34 -1.83 -2.63
CA GLN A 119 -3.75 -1.51 -2.88
C GLN A 119 -4.13 -0.23 -2.12
N GLN A 120 -3.42 0.88 -2.40
CA GLN A 120 -4.08 2.15 -2.18
C GLN A 120 -5.01 2.37 -3.37
N PRO A 121 -6.33 2.42 -3.14
CA PRO A 121 -7.30 2.61 -4.22
C PRO A 121 -6.96 3.87 -5.01
N LEU A 122 -7.28 3.87 -6.30
CA LEU A 122 -7.16 5.06 -7.13
C LEU A 122 -8.54 5.66 -7.35
N LYS A 123 -8.59 6.99 -7.26
CA LYS A 123 -9.77 7.76 -7.64
C LYS A 123 -9.38 8.77 -8.70
N VAL A 124 -10.11 8.75 -9.81
CA VAL A 124 -9.98 9.69 -10.91
C VAL A 124 -11.19 10.61 -10.87
N PHE A 125 -10.96 11.85 -10.47
CA PHE A 125 -11.96 12.90 -10.44
C PHE A 125 -11.94 13.66 -11.75
N TYR A 126 -13.11 14.03 -12.26
CA TYR A 126 -13.22 14.96 -13.38
C TYR A 126 -14.14 16.12 -13.04
N GLY A 127 -13.80 17.32 -13.51
CA GLY A 127 -14.69 18.48 -13.55
C GLY A 127 -14.90 18.91 -14.99
N THR A 128 -16.14 18.87 -15.47
CA THR A 128 -16.47 19.03 -16.89
C THR A 128 -17.80 19.75 -17.11
N GLN A 129 -17.90 20.57 -18.16
CA GLN A 129 -19.17 21.15 -18.62
C GLN A 129 -19.62 20.50 -19.93
N THR A 130 -18.71 20.38 -20.89
CA THR A 130 -18.97 19.83 -22.24
C THR A 130 -18.59 18.35 -22.41
N GLY A 131 -18.15 17.70 -21.33
CA GLY A 131 -17.85 16.26 -21.30
C GLY A 131 -16.40 15.86 -21.66
N THR A 132 -15.54 16.79 -22.07
CA THR A 132 -14.15 16.48 -22.45
C THR A 132 -13.34 15.87 -21.29
N ALA A 133 -13.38 16.46 -20.10
CA ALA A 133 -12.62 15.92 -18.95
C ALA A 133 -13.14 14.54 -18.53
N LYS A 134 -14.46 14.33 -18.58
CA LYS A 134 -15.11 13.04 -18.32
C LYS A 134 -14.65 11.97 -19.30
N LEU A 135 -14.55 12.30 -20.59
CA LEU A 135 -14.07 11.37 -21.60
C LEU A 135 -12.64 10.91 -21.29
N PHE A 136 -11.73 11.84 -20.98
CA PHE A 136 -10.35 11.50 -20.61
C PHE A 136 -10.26 10.72 -19.30
N ALA A 137 -11.06 11.07 -18.30
CA ALA A 137 -11.07 10.38 -17.02
C ALA A 137 -11.53 8.92 -17.16
N ASN A 138 -12.55 8.67 -17.99
CA ASN A 138 -13.00 7.32 -18.30
C ASN A 138 -11.94 6.53 -19.08
N GLN A 139 -11.29 7.13 -20.08
CA GLN A 139 -10.20 6.49 -20.82
C GLN A 139 -9.00 6.15 -19.93
N LEU A 140 -8.67 7.03 -18.99
CA LEU A 140 -7.65 6.79 -17.99
C LEU A 140 -8.05 5.63 -17.06
N GLY A 141 -9.30 5.62 -16.59
CA GLY A 141 -9.85 4.52 -15.78
C GLY A 141 -9.75 3.16 -16.48
N GLU A 142 -10.12 3.09 -17.77
CA GLU A 142 -9.98 1.86 -18.56
C GLU A 142 -8.52 1.46 -18.78
N THR A 143 -7.62 2.43 -19.02
CA THR A 143 -6.19 2.17 -19.16
C THR A 143 -5.57 1.62 -17.87
N LEU A 144 -5.93 2.21 -16.73
CA LEU A 144 -5.52 1.76 -15.41
C LEU A 144 -6.03 0.35 -15.12
N LYS A 145 -7.31 0.09 -15.43
CA LYS A 145 -7.92 -1.23 -15.28
C LYS A 145 -7.22 -2.28 -16.14
N ALA A 146 -6.88 -1.96 -17.39
CA ALA A 146 -6.11 -2.84 -18.28
C ALA A 146 -4.70 -3.16 -17.74
N GLN A 147 -4.14 -2.30 -16.88
CA GLN A 147 -2.86 -2.50 -16.20
C GLN A 147 -3.01 -3.19 -14.82
N ASN A 148 -4.17 -3.77 -14.51
CA ASN A 148 -4.50 -4.37 -13.20
C ASN A 148 -4.47 -3.38 -12.03
N LEU A 149 -4.77 -2.10 -12.31
CA LEU A 149 -4.87 -1.03 -11.32
C LEU A 149 -6.31 -0.52 -11.28
N PRO A 150 -7.19 -1.12 -10.46
CA PRO A 150 -8.58 -0.68 -10.41
C PRO A 150 -8.65 0.76 -9.89
N ALA A 151 -9.33 1.62 -10.66
CA ALA A 151 -9.56 3.00 -10.34
C ALA A 151 -11.06 3.33 -10.41
N THR A 152 -11.55 4.10 -9.46
CA THR A 152 -12.92 4.61 -9.47
C THR A 152 -12.93 5.97 -10.16
N VAL A 153 -13.75 6.13 -11.19
CA VAL A 153 -13.92 7.40 -11.91
C VAL A 153 -15.17 8.11 -11.38
N LEU A 154 -15.03 9.35 -10.92
CA LEU A 154 -16.08 10.11 -10.24
C LEU A 154 -16.16 11.53 -10.81
N ASP A 155 -17.38 12.06 -10.95
CA ASP A 155 -17.53 13.51 -11.09
C ASP A 155 -17.13 14.14 -9.77
N VAL A 156 -16.32 15.19 -9.85
CA VAL A 156 -15.90 15.89 -8.64
C VAL A 156 -17.12 16.52 -7.96
N ALA A 157 -18.11 17.00 -8.73
CA ALA A 157 -19.32 17.63 -8.20
C ALA A 157 -20.20 16.70 -7.35
N ASP A 158 -20.06 15.38 -7.55
CA ASP A 158 -20.80 14.35 -6.80
C ASP A 158 -20.05 13.88 -5.53
N TYR A 159 -18.87 14.44 -5.25
CA TYR A 159 -18.01 14.01 -4.15
C TYR A 159 -18.16 14.94 -2.93
N ASP A 160 -18.36 14.35 -1.75
CA ASP A 160 -18.39 15.11 -0.50
C ASP A 160 -16.99 15.61 -0.17
N THR A 161 -16.85 16.93 -0.01
CA THR A 161 -15.56 17.54 0.32
C THR A 161 -14.97 17.06 1.63
N GLU A 162 -15.82 16.71 2.59
CA GLU A 162 -15.36 16.25 3.90
C GLU A 162 -14.64 14.89 3.81
N ASP A 163 -14.94 14.09 2.77
CA ASP A 163 -14.26 12.82 2.52
C ASP A 163 -12.78 13.02 2.19
N PHE A 164 -12.34 14.18 1.67
CA PHE A 164 -10.93 14.46 1.43
C PHE A 164 -10.07 14.40 2.70
N PHE A 165 -10.63 14.73 3.87
CA PHE A 165 -9.93 14.64 5.15
C PHE A 165 -9.64 13.20 5.60
N THR A 166 -10.33 12.21 5.05
CA THR A 166 -10.14 10.79 5.39
C THR A 166 -9.72 9.93 4.20
N GLU A 167 -9.60 10.53 3.02
CA GLU A 167 -9.30 9.85 1.77
C GLU A 167 -7.93 9.17 1.80
N LYS A 168 -7.91 7.85 1.59
CA LYS A 168 -6.69 7.03 1.57
C LYS A 168 -6.21 6.74 0.16
N SER A 169 -7.06 7.01 -0.84
CA SER A 169 -6.78 6.79 -2.25
C SER A 169 -5.67 7.70 -2.76
N VAL A 170 -5.10 7.37 -3.92
CA VAL A 170 -4.40 8.37 -4.73
C VAL A 170 -5.44 9.04 -5.62
N CYS A 171 -5.50 10.37 -5.56
CA CYS A 171 -6.52 11.16 -6.25
C CYS A 171 -5.92 11.83 -7.50
N LEU A 172 -6.44 11.50 -8.67
CA LEU A 172 -6.06 12.10 -9.94
C LEU A 172 -7.19 13.05 -10.36
N PHE A 173 -6.91 14.33 -10.56
CA PHE A 173 -7.92 15.33 -10.90
C PHE A 173 -7.76 15.79 -12.35
N LEU A 174 -8.80 15.64 -13.17
CA LEU A 174 -8.88 16.18 -14.53
C LEU A 174 -9.89 17.33 -14.55
N LEU A 175 -9.39 18.57 -14.50
CA LEU A 175 -10.22 19.75 -14.25
C LEU A 175 -10.25 20.64 -15.50
N ALA A 176 -11.39 20.70 -16.18
CA ALA A 176 -11.59 21.62 -17.28
C ALA A 176 -11.86 23.05 -16.79
N THR A 177 -11.25 24.01 -17.47
CA THR A 177 -11.44 25.44 -17.20
C THR A 177 -12.45 26.03 -18.17
N TYR A 178 -13.39 26.78 -17.64
CA TYR A 178 -14.42 27.51 -18.38
C TYR A 178 -14.50 28.94 -17.85
N ASN A 179 -14.87 29.89 -18.72
CA ASN A 179 -14.91 31.32 -18.37
C ASN A 179 -16.17 31.72 -17.61
N VAL A 180 -17.21 30.88 -17.62
CA VAL A 180 -18.51 31.14 -17.00
C VAL A 180 -19.00 29.86 -16.34
N GLU A 181 -19.33 29.96 -15.04
CA GLU A 181 -19.92 28.88 -14.22
C GLU A 181 -19.13 27.57 -14.34
N ASN A 182 -17.91 27.56 -13.81
CA ASN A 182 -17.02 26.42 -13.97
C ASN A 182 -17.47 25.28 -13.03
N PRO A 183 -17.60 24.03 -13.52
CA PRO A 183 -17.95 22.86 -12.73
C PRO A 183 -17.00 22.58 -11.55
N THR A 184 -15.86 23.27 -11.47
CA THR A 184 -14.86 23.16 -10.41
C THR A 184 -14.88 24.32 -9.42
N ASP A 185 -15.68 25.37 -9.64
CA ASP A 185 -15.66 26.58 -8.79
C ASP A 185 -15.97 26.28 -7.33
N TRP A 186 -16.91 25.38 -7.06
CA TRP A 186 -17.25 24.97 -5.70
C TRP A 186 -16.07 24.28 -5.00
N LEU A 187 -15.27 23.47 -5.72
CA LEU A 187 -14.08 22.80 -5.17
C LEU A 187 -12.99 23.83 -4.86
N LEU A 188 -12.77 24.76 -5.78
CA LEU A 188 -11.78 25.82 -5.60
C LEU A 188 -12.14 26.71 -4.42
N LYS A 189 -13.43 27.05 -4.30
CA LYS A 189 -13.95 27.79 -3.15
C LYS A 189 -13.78 27.02 -1.86
N TRP A 190 -14.11 25.72 -1.83
CA TRP A 190 -13.91 24.90 -0.64
C TRP A 190 -12.42 24.84 -0.23
N LEU A 191 -11.50 24.68 -1.19
CA LEU A 191 -10.06 24.70 -0.92
C LEU A 191 -9.60 26.04 -0.33
N GLU A 192 -10.15 27.15 -0.82
CA GLU A 192 -9.87 28.49 -0.32
C GLU A 192 -10.45 28.72 1.08
N ASP A 193 -11.72 28.40 1.29
CA ASP A 193 -12.40 28.53 2.58
C ASP A 193 -11.71 27.66 3.65
N THR A 194 -11.37 26.41 3.31
CA THR A 194 -10.66 25.47 4.20
C THR A 194 -9.27 26.00 4.58
N ARG A 195 -8.59 26.67 3.64
CA ARG A 195 -7.27 27.26 3.89
C ARG A 195 -7.33 28.40 4.92
N TYR A 196 -8.43 29.14 4.96
CA TYR A 196 -8.61 30.28 5.87
C TYR A 196 -9.40 29.94 7.14
N ASP A 197 -9.94 28.72 7.26
CA ASP A 197 -10.60 28.25 8.47
C ASP A 197 -9.60 28.00 9.59
N HIS A 198 -9.66 28.82 10.64
CA HIS A 198 -8.82 28.72 11.83
C HIS A 198 -8.98 27.41 12.62
N ARG A 199 -10.07 26.67 12.38
CA ARG A 199 -10.34 25.36 12.99
C ARG A 199 -9.60 24.23 12.27
N VAL A 200 -9.19 24.46 11.02
CA VAL A 200 -8.51 23.46 10.20
C VAL A 200 -7.00 23.68 10.28
N ALA A 201 -6.25 22.64 10.65
CA ALA A 201 -4.81 22.71 10.66
C ALA A 201 -4.26 22.85 9.23
N LYS A 202 -3.19 23.65 9.04
CA LYS A 202 -2.56 23.87 7.72
C LYS A 202 -2.03 22.61 7.01
N GLY A 203 -1.98 21.47 7.71
CA GLY A 203 -1.58 20.17 7.17
C GLY A 203 -2.71 19.13 7.23
N SER A 204 -3.97 19.59 7.25
CA SER A 204 -5.16 18.73 7.36
C SER A 204 -5.28 17.70 6.24
N LEU A 205 -4.68 17.97 5.08
CA LEU A 205 -4.65 17.05 3.95
C LEU A 205 -3.28 16.37 3.77
N SER A 206 -2.40 16.35 4.78
CA SER A 206 -1.03 15.81 4.67
C SER A 206 -0.94 14.33 4.28
N HIS A 207 -2.00 13.55 4.52
CA HIS A 207 -2.11 12.16 4.08
C HIS A 207 -2.57 12.01 2.61
N LEU A 208 -3.27 13.02 2.08
CA LEU A 208 -3.83 13.04 0.74
C LEU A 208 -2.70 13.10 -0.28
N ARG A 209 -2.75 12.21 -1.27
CA ARG A 209 -1.79 12.18 -2.37
C ARG A 209 -2.53 12.45 -3.65
N TYR A 210 -2.04 13.42 -4.42
CA TYR A 210 -2.76 13.87 -5.59
C TYR A 210 -1.87 14.17 -6.78
N ALA A 211 -2.47 14.19 -7.96
CA ALA A 211 -1.96 14.84 -9.16
C ALA A 211 -3.11 15.58 -9.84
N VAL A 212 -2.84 16.75 -10.40
CA VAL A 212 -3.82 17.56 -11.12
C VAL A 212 -3.42 17.67 -12.58
N PHE A 213 -4.43 17.60 -13.45
CA PHE A 213 -4.34 17.84 -14.87
C PHE A 213 -5.37 18.92 -15.24
N GLY A 214 -4.89 20.12 -15.55
CA GLY A 214 -5.74 21.21 -16.02
C GLY A 214 -6.03 21.05 -17.50
N LEU A 215 -7.30 21.11 -17.89
CA LEU A 215 -7.70 21.18 -19.30
C LEU A 215 -8.10 22.62 -19.61
N GLY A 216 -7.43 23.23 -20.57
CA GLY A 216 -7.62 24.62 -20.96
C GLY A 216 -7.62 24.79 -22.47
N ASP A 217 -7.74 26.05 -22.89
CA ASP A 217 -7.66 26.47 -24.27
C ASP A 217 -6.83 27.77 -24.30
N SER A 218 -5.62 27.70 -24.88
CA SER A 218 -4.65 28.80 -24.87
C SER A 218 -5.14 30.04 -25.62
N ALA A 219 -6.20 29.91 -26.42
CA ALA A 219 -6.91 31.05 -27.00
C ALA A 219 -7.49 31.99 -25.92
N TYR A 220 -7.64 31.52 -24.68
CA TYR A 220 -8.10 32.30 -23.52
C TYR A 220 -6.96 32.79 -22.61
N SER A 221 -5.71 32.76 -23.08
CA SER A 221 -4.56 33.43 -22.44
C SER A 221 -4.47 33.25 -20.91
N ASP A 222 -4.81 34.28 -20.14
CA ASP A 222 -4.67 34.34 -18.68
C ASP A 222 -5.53 33.30 -17.93
N GLU A 223 -6.67 32.88 -18.50
CA GLU A 223 -7.53 31.84 -17.91
C GLU A 223 -7.14 30.42 -18.33
N PHE A 224 -6.18 30.24 -19.25
CA PHE A 224 -5.74 28.93 -19.72
C PHE A 224 -5.40 28.03 -18.54
N GLY A 225 -6.12 26.92 -18.31
CA GLY A 225 -5.80 25.96 -17.25
C GLY A 225 -5.93 26.48 -15.80
N PHE A 226 -6.61 27.61 -15.58
CA PHE A 226 -6.76 28.23 -14.26
C PHE A 226 -7.29 27.25 -13.20
N ALA A 227 -8.31 26.44 -13.52
CA ALA A 227 -8.90 25.51 -12.57
C ALA A 227 -7.89 24.48 -12.04
N GLY A 228 -7.05 23.94 -12.94
CA GLY A 228 -5.98 23.01 -12.58
C GLY A 228 -4.94 23.65 -11.66
N ARG A 229 -4.46 24.85 -12.02
CA ARG A 229 -3.48 25.61 -11.20
C ARG A 229 -4.03 25.97 -9.82
N ALA A 230 -5.28 26.44 -9.76
CA ALA A 230 -5.92 26.85 -8.51
C ALA A 230 -6.10 25.65 -7.57
N ALA A 231 -6.60 24.51 -8.08
CA ALA A 231 -6.76 23.29 -7.29
C ALA A 231 -5.41 22.76 -6.79
N ASP A 232 -4.41 22.67 -7.67
CA ASP A 232 -3.06 22.20 -7.34
C ASP A 232 -2.40 23.05 -6.24
N LYS A 233 -2.56 24.38 -6.31
CA LYS A 233 -2.11 25.29 -5.25
C LYS A 233 -2.90 25.11 -3.95
N GLY A 234 -4.22 24.97 -4.04
CA GLY A 234 -5.11 24.79 -2.89
C GLY A 234 -4.76 23.53 -2.10
N PHE A 235 -4.72 22.37 -2.76
CA PHE A 235 -4.32 21.11 -2.15
C PHE A 235 -2.92 21.17 -1.54
N GLY A 236 -1.94 21.73 -2.25
CA GLY A 236 -0.59 21.90 -1.74
C GLY A 236 -0.52 22.79 -0.48
N THR A 237 -1.33 23.84 -0.42
CA THR A 237 -1.36 24.76 0.73
C THR A 237 -1.96 24.11 1.99
N LEU A 238 -2.87 23.15 1.82
CA LEU A 238 -3.45 22.33 2.90
C LEU A 238 -2.56 21.13 3.29
N GLY A 239 -1.35 21.05 2.73
CA GLY A 239 -0.34 20.05 3.06
C GLY A 239 -0.42 18.77 2.23
N ALA A 240 -1.34 18.66 1.26
CA ALA A 240 -1.45 17.46 0.43
C ALA A 240 -0.18 17.23 -0.40
N ARG A 241 0.15 15.95 -0.61
CA ARG A 241 1.38 15.54 -1.30
C ARG A 241 1.14 15.41 -2.80
N ARG A 242 1.74 16.34 -3.56
CA ARG A 242 1.81 16.26 -5.01
C ARG A 242 2.67 15.07 -5.45
N MET A 243 2.12 14.20 -6.28
CA MET A 243 2.77 12.99 -6.78
C MET A 243 3.41 13.18 -8.16
N TYR A 244 2.82 14.06 -8.97
CA TYR A 244 3.28 14.42 -10.31
C TYR A 244 3.16 15.93 -10.49
N PRO A 245 4.07 16.61 -11.23
CA PRO A 245 3.93 18.02 -11.57
C PRO A 245 2.55 18.32 -12.17
N LEU A 246 2.05 19.56 -12.03
CA LEU A 246 0.80 19.94 -12.69
C LEU A 246 0.91 19.66 -14.20
N GLY A 247 0.00 18.85 -14.72
CA GLY A 247 -0.17 18.67 -16.16
C GLY A 247 -1.15 19.68 -16.73
N GLU A 248 -0.92 20.13 -17.95
CA GLU A 248 -1.80 21.07 -18.65
C GLU A 248 -2.05 20.54 -20.06
N GLY A 249 -3.32 20.40 -20.43
CA GLY A 249 -3.75 20.07 -21.79
C GLY A 249 -4.33 21.30 -22.48
N ASP A 250 -3.81 21.63 -23.66
CA ASP A 250 -4.27 22.77 -24.44
C ASP A 250 -5.11 22.34 -25.63
N LYS A 251 -6.40 22.68 -25.61
CA LYS A 251 -7.32 22.42 -26.70
C LYS A 251 -6.84 22.99 -28.05
N ASN A 252 -6.23 24.17 -28.06
CA ASN A 252 -5.87 24.93 -29.27
C ASN A 252 -4.63 24.35 -29.95
N GLU A 253 -3.52 24.16 -29.23
CA GLU A 253 -2.32 23.49 -29.79
C GLU A 253 -2.60 22.04 -30.20
N ASP A 254 -3.44 21.37 -29.42
CA ASP A 254 -3.75 19.98 -29.65
C ASP A 254 -4.88 19.79 -30.70
N GLN A 255 -5.31 20.82 -31.44
CA GLN A 255 -6.37 20.69 -32.47
C GLN A 255 -5.88 20.36 -33.89
N LEU A 256 -4.57 20.49 -34.14
CA LEU A 256 -3.91 20.14 -35.42
C LEU A 256 -3.42 18.69 -35.42
#